data_AF-A0A661D4C3-F1
#
_entry.id   AF-A0A661D4C3-F1
#
_cell.length_a   1.000
_cell.length_b   1.000
_cell.length_c   1.000
_cell.angle_alpha   90.00
_cell.angle_beta   90.00
_cell.angle_gamma   90.00
#
_symmetry.space_group_name_H-M   'P 1'
#
loop_
_entity.id
_entity.type
_entity.pdbx_description
1 polymer ?
#
loop_
_entity_poly.entity_id
_entity_poly.type
_entity_poly.pdbx_seq_one_letter_code
_entity_poly.pdbx_strand_id
1 'polypeptide(L)'
;MNYHLQLPQTTMVELDVLAEGSEADSCWALVFEIKNRNDKNPPTLNEAQLFVAKVKRVTQWLAQKGIPIKFVCPVYLSAQGFDSTVEAWLHEQGVLTTDSECWGVSF
;
A
#
# COMPACT_ATOMS: atom_id res chain seq x y z
N MET A 1 -10.42 -1.99 -9.83
CA MET A 1 -11.41 -1.05 -9.27
C MET A 1 -10.60 -0.15 -8.37
N ASN A 2 -10.38 1.10 -8.73
CA ASN A 2 -9.43 1.96 -8.04
C ASN A 2 -10.17 2.83 -7.02
N TYR A 3 -9.58 3.03 -5.85
CA TYR A 3 -10.15 3.83 -4.77
C TYR A 3 -9.56 5.25 -4.79
N HIS A 4 -10.41 6.25 -4.63
CA HIS A 4 -9.99 7.65 -4.62
C HIS A 4 -10.19 8.26 -3.23
N LEU A 5 -9.10 8.71 -2.63
CA LEU A 5 -9.11 9.41 -1.34
C LEU A 5 -8.85 10.91 -1.56
N GLN A 6 -9.75 11.77 -1.08
CA GLN A 6 -9.57 13.22 -1.11
C GLN A 6 -9.69 13.80 0.29
N LEU A 7 -8.60 14.37 0.81
CA LEU A 7 -8.63 15.19 2.02
C LEU A 7 -8.93 16.64 1.65
N PRO A 8 -9.56 17.43 2.54
CA PRO A 8 -9.76 18.85 2.33
C PRO A 8 -8.46 19.54 1.93
N GLN A 9 -8.50 20.35 0.87
CA GLN A 9 -7.35 21.12 0.37
C GLN A 9 -6.14 20.29 -0.12
N THR A 10 -6.32 19.00 -0.41
CA THR A 10 -5.27 18.14 -1.01
C THR A 10 -5.65 17.61 -2.38
N THR A 11 -4.63 17.25 -3.19
CA THR A 11 -4.83 16.54 -4.45
C THR A 11 -5.34 15.12 -4.18
N MET A 12 -6.30 14.67 -4.99
CA MET A 12 -6.86 13.31 -4.94
C MET A 12 -5.75 12.25 -5.01
N VAL A 13 -5.86 11.23 -4.16
CA VAL A 13 -4.97 10.08 -4.11
C VAL A 13 -5.67 8.87 -4.70
N GLU A 14 -5.05 8.25 -5.69
CA GLU A 14 -5.47 6.95 -6.22
C GLU A 14 -4.77 5.81 -5.46
N LEU A 15 -5.56 4.87 -4.96
CA LEU A 15 -5.14 3.60 -4.37
C LEU A 15 -5.68 2.46 -5.23
N ASP A 16 -4.90 1.41 -5.44
CA ASP A 16 -5.39 0.26 -6.21
C ASP A 16 -6.46 -0.50 -5.43
N VAL A 17 -6.23 -0.76 -4.14
CA VAL A 17 -7.25 -1.26 -3.21
C VAL A 17 -7.06 -0.65 -1.82
N LEU A 18 -8.17 -0.23 -1.22
CA LEU A 18 -8.26 0.12 0.19
C LEU A 18 -9.36 -0.72 0.83
N ALA A 19 -9.00 -1.49 1.86
CA ALA A 19 -9.97 -2.08 2.77
C ALA A 19 -9.83 -1.40 4.13
N GLU A 20 -10.96 -1.03 4.73
CA GLU A 20 -10.96 -0.43 6.05
C GLU A 20 -12.04 -1.04 6.94
N GLY A 21 -11.84 -0.90 8.24
CA GLY A 21 -12.85 -1.23 9.22
C GLY A 21 -12.70 -0.38 10.46
N SER A 22 -13.75 -0.39 11.26
CA SER A 22 -13.81 0.29 12.54
C SER A 22 -14.55 -0.57 13.55
N GLU A 23 -13.97 -0.70 14.72
CA GLU A 23 -14.63 -1.18 15.93
C GLU A 23 -15.09 0.01 16.79
N ALA A 24 -15.69 -0.26 17.95
CA ALA A 24 -16.20 0.80 18.84
C ALA A 24 -15.11 1.74 19.38
N ASP A 25 -13.87 1.26 19.47
CA ASP A 25 -12.73 1.95 20.10
C ASP A 25 -11.53 2.12 19.17
N SER A 26 -11.59 1.63 17.93
CA SER A 26 -10.45 1.67 17.03
C SER A 26 -10.82 1.53 15.55
N CYS A 27 -9.89 1.89 14.68
CA CYS A 27 -10.00 1.68 13.24
C CYS A 27 -8.74 1.06 12.65
N TRP A 28 -8.87 0.50 11.45
CA TRP A 28 -7.77 -0.11 10.74
C TRP A 28 -7.93 0.03 9.23
N ALA A 29 -6.81 -0.11 8.51
CA ALA A 29 -6.82 -0.19 7.06
C ALA A 29 -5.78 -1.18 6.51
N LEU A 30 -6.12 -1.80 5.39
CA LEU A 30 -5.22 -2.50 4.49
C LEU A 30 -5.11 -1.69 3.20
N VAL A 31 -3.90 -1.33 2.82
CA VAL A 31 -3.63 -0.48 1.64
C VAL A 31 -2.81 -1.29 0.65
N PHE A 32 -3.33 -1.49 -0.56
CA PHE A 32 -2.63 -2.27 -1.59
C PHE A 32 -2.21 -1.38 -2.76
N GLU A 33 -1.00 -1.60 -3.24
CA GLU A 33 -0.55 -1.21 -4.58
C GLU A 33 -0.28 -2.49 -5.37
N ILE A 34 -0.71 -2.50 -6.64
CA ILE A 34 -0.61 -3.63 -7.54
C ILE A 34 0.09 -3.17 -8.79
N LYS A 35 1.22 -3.80 -9.10
CA LYS A 35 1.98 -3.54 -10.32
C LYS A 35 2.13 -4.80 -11.14
N ASN A 36 1.71 -4.70 -12.40
CA ASN A 36 2.04 -5.69 -13.42
C ASN A 36 3.48 -5.46 -13.92
N ARG A 37 4.45 -5.71 -13.03
CA ARG A 37 5.90 -5.57 -13.22
C ARG A 37 6.53 -6.95 -13.15
N ASN A 38 7.65 -7.11 -13.84
CA ASN A 38 8.36 -8.39 -13.89
C ASN A 38 9.85 -8.25 -13.57
N ASP A 39 10.58 -9.36 -13.57
CA ASP A 39 12.02 -9.43 -13.29
C ASP A 39 12.85 -8.50 -14.19
N LYS A 40 12.41 -8.26 -15.43
CA LYS A 40 13.06 -7.36 -16.40
C LYS A 40 12.69 -5.89 -16.22
N ASN A 41 11.57 -5.61 -15.56
CA ASN A 41 11.08 -4.26 -15.30
C ASN A 41 10.41 -4.24 -13.93
N PRO A 42 11.19 -4.35 -12.84
CA PRO A 42 10.66 -4.41 -11.48
C PRO A 42 10.08 -3.05 -11.07
N PRO A 43 9.28 -3.01 -9.98
CA PRO A 43 8.89 -1.74 -9.38
C PRO A 43 10.11 -0.88 -9.05
N THR A 44 10.04 0.40 -9.40
CA THR A 44 11.14 1.36 -9.17
C THR A 44 11.07 1.94 -7.77
N LEU A 45 12.20 2.47 -7.27
CA LEU A 45 12.23 3.18 -5.99
C LEU A 45 11.27 4.39 -5.97
N ASN A 46 11.11 5.09 -7.09
CA ASN A 46 10.16 6.20 -7.18
C ASN A 46 8.71 5.72 -7.01
N GLU A 47 8.33 4.60 -7.62
CA GLU A 47 7.00 4.00 -7.43
C GLU A 47 6.79 3.53 -5.98
N ALA A 48 7.82 2.96 -5.35
CA ALA A 48 7.80 2.59 -3.93
C ALA A 48 7.62 3.80 -3.00
N GLN A 49 8.35 4.89 -3.25
CA GLN A 49 8.24 6.14 -2.50
C GLN A 49 6.85 6.77 -2.63
N LEU A 50 6.29 6.76 -3.84
CA LEU A 50 4.92 7.23 -4.07
C LEU A 50 3.92 6.40 -3.27
N PHE A 51 4.05 5.08 -3.25
CA PHE A 51 3.18 4.22 -2.44
C PHE A 51 3.28 4.54 -0.94
N VAL A 52 4.49 4.66 -0.39
CA VAL A 52 4.67 5.01 1.03
C VAL A 52 4.06 6.39 1.35
N ALA A 53 4.13 7.34 0.41
CA ALA A 53 3.44 8.63 0.57
C ALA A 53 1.90 8.48 0.57
N LYS A 54 1.34 7.57 -0.25
CA LYS A 54 -0.10 7.23 -0.22
C LYS A 54 -0.50 6.65 1.13
N VAL A 55 0.29 5.72 1.67
CA VAL A 55 0.04 5.10 2.99
C VAL A 55 0.01 6.17 4.09
N LYS A 56 0.97 7.10 4.11
CA LYS A 56 0.99 8.22 5.06
C LYS A 56 -0.29 9.07 4.99
N ARG A 57 -0.82 9.31 3.79
CA ARG A 57 -2.08 10.05 3.60
C ARG A 57 -3.29 9.27 4.13
N VAL A 58 -3.33 7.96 3.92
CA VAL A 58 -4.36 7.09 4.51
C VAL A 58 -4.31 7.15 6.04
N THR A 59 -3.14 7.05 6.64
CA THR A 59 -2.97 7.16 8.10
C THR A 59 -3.45 8.51 8.62
N GLN A 60 -3.11 9.61 7.94
CA GLN A 60 -3.59 10.95 8.30
C GLN A 60 -5.11 11.08 8.19
N TRP A 61 -5.70 10.51 7.14
CA TRP A 61 -7.15 10.48 6.96
C TRP A 61 -7.86 9.70 8.06
N LEU A 62 -7.35 8.52 8.43
CA LEU A 62 -7.91 7.75 9.55
C LEU A 62 -7.81 8.52 10.87
N ALA A 63 -6.70 9.24 11.10
CA ALA A 63 -6.50 10.03 12.31
C ALA A 63 -7.55 11.15 12.46
N GLN A 64 -8.12 11.65 11.35
CA GLN A 64 -9.20 12.65 11.37
C GLN A 64 -10.54 12.09 11.86
N LYS A 65 -10.70 10.76 11.91
CA LYS A 65 -11.92 10.11 12.44
C LYS A 65 -12.04 10.24 13.96
N GLY A 66 -10.99 10.67 14.66
CA GLY A 66 -11.00 10.89 16.12
C GLY A 66 -11.04 9.61 16.96
N ILE A 67 -10.94 8.44 16.33
CA ILE A 67 -10.81 7.14 16.98
C ILE A 67 -9.37 6.59 16.81
N PRO A 68 -8.81 5.89 17.81
CA PRO A 68 -7.48 5.31 17.73
C PRO A 68 -7.27 4.43 16.48
N ILE A 69 -6.10 4.56 15.85
CA ILE A 69 -5.70 3.68 14.75
C ILE A 69 -5.04 2.44 15.35
N LYS A 70 -5.64 1.26 15.14
CA LYS A 70 -5.10 -0.04 15.56
C LYS A 70 -3.93 -0.46 14.69
N PHE A 71 -4.11 -0.41 13.36
CA PHE A 71 -3.04 -0.63 12.39
C PHE A 71 -3.37 -0.03 11.03
N VAL A 72 -2.33 0.26 10.26
CA VAL A 72 -2.39 0.43 8.81
C VAL A 72 -1.38 -0.56 8.24
N CYS A 73 -1.84 -1.51 7.44
CA CYS A 73 -0.99 -2.54 6.84
C CYS A 73 -0.85 -2.27 5.33
N PRO A 74 0.31 -1.75 4.90
CA PRO A 74 0.58 -1.56 3.49
C PRO A 74 1.14 -2.83 2.84
N VAL A 75 0.61 -3.17 1.67
CA VAL A 75 1.01 -4.33 0.87
C VAL A 75 1.31 -3.89 -0.56
N TYR A 76 2.48 -4.26 -1.07
CA TYR A 76 2.90 -4.01 -2.44
C TYR A 76 2.95 -5.35 -3.20
N LEU A 77 2.12 -5.48 -4.22
CA LEU A 77 2.04 -6.64 -5.09
C LEU A 77 2.78 -6.36 -6.40
N SER A 78 3.75 -7.19 -6.76
CA SER A 78 4.37 -7.22 -8.08
C SER A 78 3.95 -8.49 -8.81
N ALA A 79 3.84 -8.48 -10.14
CA ALA A 79 3.52 -9.72 -10.85
C ALA A 79 4.69 -10.71 -10.78
N GLN A 80 5.94 -10.25 -10.90
CA GLN A 80 7.11 -11.14 -10.84
C GLN A 80 8.31 -10.41 -10.22
N GLY A 81 8.49 -10.57 -8.92
CA GLY A 81 9.64 -10.10 -8.16
C GLY A 81 9.77 -8.58 -7.97
N PHE A 82 10.82 -8.24 -7.24
CA PHE A 82 11.25 -6.88 -6.94
C PHE A 82 12.76 -6.78 -7.17
N ASP A 83 13.26 -5.58 -7.45
CA ASP A 83 14.68 -5.31 -7.26
C ASP A 83 15.00 -5.40 -5.76
N SER A 84 16.09 -6.07 -5.40
CA SER A 84 16.42 -6.35 -3.99
C SER A 84 16.63 -5.09 -3.16
N THR A 85 17.12 -4.00 -3.78
CA THR A 85 17.31 -2.73 -3.07
C THR A 85 15.99 -2.02 -2.82
N VAL A 86 15.05 -2.14 -3.77
CA VAL A 86 13.70 -1.58 -3.64
C VAL A 86 12.89 -2.36 -2.63
N GLU A 87 12.97 -3.69 -2.63
CA GLU A 87 12.28 -4.55 -1.68
C GLU A 87 12.78 -4.34 -0.24
N ALA A 88 14.10 -4.31 -0.05
CA ALA A 88 14.69 -4.01 1.26
C ALA A 88 14.23 -2.63 1.76
N TRP A 89 14.21 -1.62 0.88
CA TRP A 89 13.72 -0.30 1.23
C TRP A 89 12.22 -0.31 1.61
N LEU A 90 11.38 -1.05 0.89
CA LEU A 90 9.97 -1.23 1.22
C LEU A 90 9.78 -1.85 2.61
N HIS A 91 10.58 -2.88 2.94
CA HIS A 91 10.54 -3.52 4.25
C HIS A 91 10.97 -2.57 5.38
N GLU A 92 11.98 -1.73 5.16
CA GLU A 92 12.38 -0.67 6.10
C GLU A 92 11.26 0.35 6.35
N GLN A 93 10.39 0.57 5.36
CA GLN A 93 9.20 1.42 5.51
C GLN A 93 7.99 0.67 6.11
N GLY A 94 8.14 -0.61 6.48
CA GLY A 94 7.07 -1.45 7.03
C GLY A 94 6.06 -1.94 5.99
N VAL A 95 6.43 -1.96 4.71
CA VAL A 95 5.60 -2.48 3.62
C VAL A 95 5.83 -3.97 3.43
N LEU A 96 4.75 -4.74 3.38
CA LEU A 96 4.79 -6.15 3.00
C LEU A 96 4.87 -6.27 1.48
N THR A 97 5.79 -7.07 0.97
CA THR A 97 5.91 -7.36 -0.46
C THR A 97 5.50 -8.80 -0.74
N THR A 98 4.91 -9.04 -1.91
CA THR A 98 4.70 -10.40 -2.41
C THR A 98 4.54 -10.37 -3.94
N ASP A 99 4.86 -11.48 -4.58
CA ASP A 99 4.72 -11.69 -6.02
C ASP A 99 3.97 -12.98 -6.35
N SER A 100 3.69 -13.20 -7.64
CA SER A 100 2.92 -14.37 -8.06
C SER A 100 3.57 -15.71 -7.72
N GLU A 101 4.90 -15.78 -7.64
CA GLU A 101 5.61 -17.00 -7.24
C GLU A 101 5.30 -17.35 -5.77
N CYS A 102 5.17 -16.34 -4.91
CA CYS A 102 4.81 -16.51 -3.51
C CYS A 102 3.32 -16.89 -3.29
N TRP A 103 2.44 -16.70 -4.28
CA TRP A 103 0.99 -16.90 -4.09
C TRP A 103 0.56 -18.37 -4.18
N GLY A 104 1.44 -19.27 -4.63
CA GLY A 104 1.14 -20.70 -4.73
C GLY A 104 0.02 -21.04 -5.73
N VAL A 105 -0.30 -20.13 -6.65
CA VAL A 105 -1.30 -20.33 -7.70
C VAL A 105 -0.60 -20.49 -9.04
N SER A 106 -0.53 -21.72 -9.55
CA SER A 106 -0.08 -21.99 -10.91
C SER A 106 -1.24 -21.71 -11.87
N PHE A 107 -1.08 -20.76 -12.80
CA PHE A 107 -2.05 -20.51 -13.88
C PHE A 107 -1.80 -21.40 -15.10
#